data_AF-A0A376CKG7-F1
#
_entry.id   AF-A0A376CKG7-F1
#
_cell.length_a   1.000
_cell.length_b   1.000
_cell.length_c   1.000
_cell.angle_alpha   90.00
_cell.angle_beta   90.00
_cell.angle_gamma   90.00
#
_symmetry.space_group_name_H-M   'P 1'
#
loop_
_entity.id
_entity.type
_entity.pdbx_description
1 polymer ?
#
loop_
_entity_poly.entity_id
_entity_poly.type
_entity_poly.pdbx_seq_one_letter_code
_entity_poly.pdbx_strand_id
1 'polypeptide(L)'
;MDTDVIEMDLKWPKLPNRPLTGQLTSAGDFFVGADGSLYGAGTTDQLESGSRSYLVRWQAIEPGNPAAGREATAEVLGQFPRPTYGMGRFGDYILSTQTGGTHDDYANSGLVWSRLVQRDDGTYDIDGSPLPAKVRGTAYGEVEPNVPLWGATSIYDSGPFREMILRVEKEVRGDRVNADDQFELGTFSTGGLAPSGRNYLSPPVKASSPATGLQVQVAFNYVKPGEKYTVFETFRNGNGSADSGISAGYKTTLKCVEGPTWDPNGKEVPTEQLSEINDRAERTADITIPNDSELEFVTCRFANSTAPDKASLALFKVSDADGRGNVARLDGAEFALYEADVERPDGFGDKVADITPNPETGYSADGLEFGRDYILVETKAPAGYALLTQPIRFRIELGENGNVELKLLEQPSESGVVLAADDLNAQQVVEPGDAYGVSMTVMNVEQPELPKTGGPGVYSLVVMGALIVILGGSAAHPSRRRFTRV
;
A
#
# COMPACT_ATOMS: atom_id res chain seq x y z
N MET A 1 -40.02 14.47 23.10
CA MET A 1 -40.02 13.24 22.30
C MET A 1 -38.73 13.33 21.51
N ASP A 2 -37.70 12.68 22.04
CA ASP A 2 -36.33 12.78 21.53
C ASP A 2 -36.28 12.23 20.11
N THR A 3 -35.79 13.07 19.20
CA THR A 3 -35.49 12.72 17.80
C THR A 3 -34.26 11.82 17.65
N ASP A 4 -33.66 11.39 18.76
CA ASP A 4 -32.32 10.80 18.79
C ASP A 4 -32.33 9.29 19.09
N VAL A 5 -33.51 8.68 19.26
CA VAL A 5 -33.63 7.21 19.40
C VAL A 5 -33.84 6.61 18.01
N ILE A 6 -32.76 6.12 17.41
CA ILE A 6 -32.81 5.34 16.18
C ILE A 6 -33.09 3.88 16.55
N GLU A 7 -34.25 3.36 16.16
CA GLU A 7 -34.52 1.93 16.24
C GLU A 7 -33.66 1.20 15.20
N MET A 8 -32.84 0.25 15.66
CA MET A 8 -31.83 -0.39 14.83
C MET A 8 -32.32 -1.66 14.10
N ASP A 9 -33.58 -2.07 14.28
CA ASP A 9 -34.20 -3.25 13.64
C ASP A 9 -33.32 -4.53 13.61
N LEU A 10 -32.50 -4.74 14.66
CA LEU A 10 -31.55 -5.83 14.73
C LEU A 10 -32.26 -7.18 14.89
N LYS A 11 -31.91 -8.12 14.01
CA LYS A 11 -32.42 -9.49 13.98
C LYS A 11 -31.38 -10.45 14.51
N TRP A 12 -31.77 -11.21 15.52
CA TRP A 12 -30.96 -12.30 16.05
C TRP A 12 -30.86 -13.45 15.04
N PRO A 13 -29.69 -14.09 14.92
CA PRO A 13 -29.52 -15.21 14.01
C PRO A 13 -30.14 -16.49 14.55
N LYS A 14 -30.33 -17.45 13.65
CA LYS A 14 -30.61 -18.84 14.00
C LYS A 14 -29.31 -19.62 14.07
N LEU A 15 -29.23 -20.58 14.99
CA LEU A 15 -28.09 -21.47 15.04
C LEU A 15 -27.98 -22.28 13.73
N PRO A 16 -26.79 -22.35 13.10
CA PRO A 16 -26.59 -23.07 11.85
C PRO A 16 -27.03 -24.54 11.91
N ASN A 17 -26.80 -25.18 13.07
CA ASN A 17 -27.08 -26.59 13.29
C ASN A 17 -28.52 -26.86 13.78
N ARG A 18 -29.34 -25.81 14.03
CA ARG A 18 -30.73 -25.93 14.49
C ARG A 18 -31.63 -24.85 13.83
N PRO A 19 -31.77 -24.84 12.50
CA PRO A 19 -32.46 -23.75 11.79
C PRO A 19 -33.98 -23.65 12.06
N LEU A 20 -34.62 -24.72 12.54
CA LEU A 20 -36.05 -24.75 12.83
C LEU A 20 -36.41 -24.35 14.27
N THR A 21 -35.49 -24.54 15.23
CA THR A 21 -35.76 -24.37 16.67
C THR A 21 -34.70 -23.56 17.42
N GLY A 22 -33.59 -23.20 16.77
CA GLY A 22 -32.43 -22.53 17.39
C GLY A 22 -32.39 -21.02 17.17
N GLN A 23 -33.54 -20.35 17.20
CA GLN A 23 -33.58 -18.88 17.14
C GLN A 23 -32.89 -18.32 18.38
N LEU A 24 -31.84 -17.50 18.20
CA LEU A 24 -31.23 -16.81 19.32
C LEU A 24 -32.08 -15.62 19.75
N THR A 25 -31.97 -15.30 21.04
CA THR A 25 -32.51 -14.09 21.66
C THR A 25 -31.47 -13.50 22.61
N SER A 26 -31.61 -12.22 22.97
CA SER A 26 -30.62 -11.54 23.81
C SER A 26 -30.42 -12.25 25.15
N ALA A 27 -29.16 -12.44 25.53
CA ALA A 27 -28.74 -12.93 26.84
C ALA A 27 -28.10 -11.83 27.71
N GLY A 28 -28.12 -10.56 27.28
CA GLY A 28 -27.57 -9.45 28.07
C GLY A 28 -27.05 -8.27 27.24
N ASP A 29 -25.99 -7.65 27.74
CA ASP A 29 -25.39 -6.41 27.23
C ASP A 29 -24.60 -6.59 25.92
N PHE A 30 -24.26 -5.45 25.30
CA PHE A 30 -23.55 -5.35 24.03
C PHE A 30 -22.28 -4.51 24.17
N PHE A 31 -21.32 -4.71 23.27
CA PHE A 31 -20.18 -3.80 23.10
C PHE A 31 -19.92 -3.50 21.62
N VAL A 32 -19.24 -2.39 21.35
CA VAL A 32 -18.85 -1.98 20.00
C VAL A 32 -17.38 -2.32 19.75
N GLY A 33 -17.10 -3.01 18.65
CA GLY A 33 -15.73 -3.33 18.22
C GLY A 33 -15.02 -2.15 17.55
N ALA A 34 -13.71 -2.29 17.32
CA ALA A 34 -12.91 -1.28 16.62
C ALA A 34 -13.36 -1.09 15.16
N ASP A 35 -13.95 -2.12 14.58
CA ASP A 35 -14.57 -2.12 13.26
C ASP A 35 -15.94 -1.43 13.23
N GLY A 36 -16.42 -0.91 14.37
CA GLY A 36 -17.75 -0.30 14.52
C GLY A 36 -18.88 -1.32 14.69
N SER A 37 -18.60 -2.62 14.55
CA SER A 37 -19.58 -3.69 14.66
C SER A 37 -20.14 -3.79 16.09
N LEU A 38 -21.40 -4.22 16.23
CA LEU A 38 -22.01 -4.49 17.53
C LEU A 38 -21.86 -5.98 17.85
N TYR A 39 -21.41 -6.27 19.06
CA TYR A 39 -21.26 -7.62 19.58
C TYR A 39 -22.23 -7.83 20.74
N GLY A 40 -22.79 -9.04 20.85
CA GLY A 40 -23.67 -9.41 21.96
C GLY A 40 -23.64 -10.89 22.27
N ALA A 41 -24.19 -11.27 23.43
CA ALA A 41 -24.49 -12.68 23.74
C ALA A 41 -25.93 -13.03 23.39
N GLY A 42 -26.12 -14.14 22.67
CA GLY A 42 -27.42 -14.75 22.41
C GLY A 42 -27.58 -16.12 23.07
N THR A 43 -28.80 -16.49 23.44
CA THR A 43 -29.18 -17.82 23.92
C THR A 43 -30.36 -18.38 23.12
N THR A 44 -30.46 -19.70 22.98
CA THR A 44 -31.58 -20.39 22.33
C THR A 44 -32.80 -20.58 23.22
N ASP A 45 -32.65 -20.38 24.53
CA ASP A 45 -33.73 -20.61 25.48
C ASP A 45 -33.72 -19.53 26.55
N GLN A 46 -34.82 -18.77 26.62
CA GLN A 46 -35.06 -17.77 27.67
C GLN A 46 -35.56 -18.41 28.97
N LEU A 47 -35.97 -19.68 28.94
CA LEU A 47 -36.59 -20.40 30.06
C LEU A 47 -35.69 -21.51 30.63
N GLU A 48 -34.74 -22.03 29.85
CA GLU A 48 -33.70 -22.96 30.34
C GLU A 48 -32.43 -22.22 30.75
N SER A 49 -32.28 -22.02 32.06
CA SER A 49 -31.12 -21.33 32.64
C SER A 49 -29.79 -21.97 32.20
N GLY A 50 -29.67 -23.29 32.14
CA GLY A 50 -28.41 -23.97 31.81
C GLY A 50 -27.86 -23.81 30.37
N SER A 51 -28.58 -23.15 29.46
CA SER A 51 -28.17 -23.03 28.06
C SER A 51 -26.93 -22.15 27.85
N ARG A 52 -25.93 -22.68 27.14
CA ARG A 52 -24.73 -21.91 26.76
C ARG A 52 -25.08 -20.72 25.88
N SER A 53 -24.43 -19.60 26.14
CA SER A 53 -24.55 -18.40 25.29
C SER A 53 -23.64 -18.47 24.06
N TYR A 54 -23.99 -17.72 23.03
CA TYR A 54 -23.27 -17.58 21.78
C TYR A 54 -22.86 -16.12 21.59
N LEU A 55 -21.62 -15.87 21.17
CA LEU A 55 -21.24 -14.52 20.72
C LEU A 55 -21.77 -14.31 19.31
N VAL A 56 -22.46 -13.19 19.13
CA VAL A 56 -22.97 -12.76 17.83
C VAL A 56 -22.39 -11.41 17.45
N ARG A 57 -22.34 -11.13 16.14
CA ARG A 57 -21.85 -9.87 15.59
C ARG A 57 -22.80 -9.33 14.53
N TRP A 58 -23.21 -8.08 14.67
CA TRP A 58 -23.80 -7.28 13.60
C TRP A 58 -22.71 -6.40 12.99
N GLN A 59 -22.34 -6.69 11.75
CA GLN A 59 -21.26 -5.99 11.06
C GLN A 59 -21.60 -4.52 10.86
N ALA A 60 -20.61 -3.63 10.98
CA ALA A 60 -20.78 -2.24 10.61
C ALA A 60 -21.05 -2.09 9.10
N ILE A 61 -21.94 -1.16 8.73
CA ILE A 61 -22.20 -0.84 7.31
C ILE A 61 -20.96 -0.17 6.70
N GLU A 62 -20.32 0.73 7.45
CA GLU A 62 -19.05 1.35 7.09
C GLU A 62 -17.99 0.93 8.13
N PRO A 63 -17.01 0.08 7.74
CA PRO A 63 -15.99 -0.41 8.67
C PRO A 63 -15.23 0.73 9.37
N GLY A 64 -15.15 0.65 10.69
CA GLY A 64 -14.48 1.66 11.53
C GLY A 64 -15.35 2.90 11.84
N ASN A 65 -16.55 3.01 11.26
CA ASN A 65 -17.50 4.09 11.56
C ASN A 65 -18.71 3.56 12.36
N PRO A 66 -18.69 3.68 13.70
CA PRO A 66 -19.80 3.20 14.53
C PRO A 66 -21.11 3.97 14.33
N ALA A 67 -21.07 5.14 13.68
CA ALA A 67 -22.25 5.98 13.40
C ALA A 67 -22.94 5.64 12.07
N ALA A 68 -22.28 4.89 11.17
CA ALA A 68 -22.85 4.52 9.86
C ALA A 68 -23.98 3.48 9.93
N GLY A 69 -24.27 2.96 11.11
CA GLY A 69 -25.24 1.88 11.30
C GLY A 69 -24.62 0.49 11.09
N ARG A 70 -25.48 -0.53 11.13
CA ARG A 70 -25.07 -1.94 11.17
C ARG A 70 -25.99 -2.80 10.33
N GLU A 71 -25.47 -3.93 9.87
CA GLU A 71 -26.26 -4.97 9.23
C GLU A 71 -27.43 -5.39 10.12
N ALA A 72 -28.59 -5.61 9.52
CA ALA A 72 -29.79 -5.97 10.28
C ALA A 72 -29.68 -7.39 10.86
N THR A 73 -29.00 -8.31 10.17
CA THR A 73 -28.84 -9.70 10.62
C THR A 73 -27.45 -9.95 11.18
N ALA A 74 -27.38 -10.52 12.38
CA ALA A 74 -26.11 -10.91 12.98
C ALA A 74 -25.60 -12.26 12.43
N GLU A 75 -24.30 -12.50 12.59
CA GLU A 75 -23.67 -13.81 12.45
C GLU A 75 -23.30 -14.39 13.83
N VAL A 76 -23.22 -15.73 13.93
CA VAL A 76 -22.76 -16.43 15.14
C VAL A 76 -21.27 -16.67 15.03
N LEU A 77 -20.48 -16.11 15.94
CA LEU A 77 -19.01 -16.21 15.93
C LEU A 77 -18.50 -17.44 16.69
N GLY A 78 -19.16 -17.80 17.78
CA GLY A 78 -18.72 -18.90 18.64
C GLY A 78 -19.62 -19.09 19.84
N GLN A 79 -19.35 -20.15 20.60
CA GLN A 79 -20.10 -20.49 21.81
C GLN A 79 -19.24 -20.20 23.04
N PHE A 80 -19.81 -19.51 24.03
CA PHE A 80 -19.17 -19.33 25.33
C PHE A 80 -19.12 -20.66 26.10
N PRO A 81 -18.13 -20.86 26.99
CA PRO A 81 -18.01 -22.09 27.78
C PRO A 81 -19.24 -22.37 28.66
N ARG A 82 -19.89 -21.30 29.13
CA ARG A 82 -21.03 -21.32 30.05
C ARG A 82 -22.07 -20.27 29.64
N PRO A 83 -23.28 -20.33 30.23
CA PRO A 83 -24.24 -19.22 30.19
C PRO A 83 -23.55 -17.89 30.54
N THR A 84 -23.72 -16.89 29.69
CA THR A 84 -23.10 -15.57 29.81
C THR A 84 -24.17 -14.50 30.07
N TYR A 85 -23.88 -13.64 31.05
CA TYR A 85 -24.64 -12.43 31.35
C TYR A 85 -23.68 -11.25 31.46
N GLY A 86 -24.03 -10.10 30.86
CA GLY A 86 -23.17 -8.91 30.84
C GLY A 86 -21.81 -9.12 30.17
N MET A 87 -21.47 -8.30 29.20
CA MET A 87 -20.19 -8.40 28.51
C MET A 87 -19.63 -7.04 28.15
N GLY A 88 -18.31 -6.95 28.24
CA GLY A 88 -17.54 -5.81 27.77
C GLY A 88 -16.23 -6.27 27.15
N ARG A 89 -15.65 -5.41 26.33
CA ARG A 89 -14.29 -5.60 25.83
C ARG A 89 -13.30 -4.96 26.82
N PHE A 90 -12.16 -5.61 27.00
CA PHE A 90 -11.02 -5.04 27.71
C PHE A 90 -9.71 -5.52 27.07
N GLY A 91 -9.03 -4.66 26.33
CA GLY A 91 -7.90 -5.04 25.49
C GLY A 91 -8.30 -6.13 24.50
N ASP A 92 -7.57 -7.24 24.56
CA ASP A 92 -7.71 -8.37 23.65
C ASP A 92 -8.75 -9.40 24.16
N TYR A 93 -9.40 -9.10 25.28
CA TYR A 93 -10.29 -10.03 25.97
C TYR A 93 -11.73 -9.52 26.02
N ILE A 94 -12.65 -10.46 26.03
CA ILE A 94 -14.05 -10.25 26.37
C ILE A 94 -14.18 -10.55 27.87
N LEU A 95 -14.47 -9.54 28.67
CA LEU A 95 -14.87 -9.74 30.06
C LEU A 95 -16.35 -10.07 30.07
N SER A 96 -16.70 -11.19 30.68
CA SER A 96 -18.10 -11.58 30.84
C SER A 96 -18.35 -12.18 32.21
N THR A 97 -19.56 -12.02 32.75
CA THR A 97 -19.98 -12.85 33.88
C THR A 97 -20.57 -14.14 33.34
N GLN A 98 -20.08 -15.28 33.83
CA GLN A 98 -20.59 -16.59 33.43
C GLN A 98 -21.06 -17.39 34.64
N THR A 99 -22.24 -18.00 34.53
CA THR A 99 -22.98 -18.62 35.63
C THR A 99 -23.16 -20.13 35.41
N GLY A 100 -23.77 -20.81 36.38
CA GLY A 100 -24.30 -22.18 36.19
C GLY A 100 -25.59 -22.23 35.38
N GLY A 101 -26.31 -21.10 35.28
CA GLY A 101 -27.50 -20.91 34.46
C GLY A 101 -27.85 -19.42 34.26
N THR A 102 -28.48 -19.04 33.14
CA THR A 102 -28.92 -17.67 32.77
C THR A 102 -29.97 -17.08 33.72
N HIS A 103 -30.63 -17.90 34.56
CA HIS A 103 -31.72 -17.51 35.49
C HIS A 103 -31.62 -18.14 36.89
N ASP A 104 -30.47 -18.71 37.28
CA ASP A 104 -30.32 -19.30 38.61
C ASP A 104 -29.88 -18.25 39.64
N ASP A 105 -30.74 -17.95 40.62
CA ASP A 105 -30.50 -16.97 41.69
C ASP A 105 -29.31 -17.32 42.63
N TYR A 106 -28.75 -18.53 42.54
CA TYR A 106 -27.86 -19.07 43.59
C TYR A 106 -26.64 -19.92 43.15
N ALA A 107 -26.19 -19.93 41.89
CA ALA A 107 -25.10 -20.84 41.49
C ALA A 107 -23.96 -20.21 40.67
N ASN A 108 -22.82 -20.02 41.33
CA ASN A 108 -21.46 -19.93 40.75
C ASN A 108 -21.28 -18.93 39.58
N SER A 109 -21.69 -17.68 39.76
CA SER A 109 -21.29 -16.58 38.88
C SER A 109 -19.83 -16.20 39.15
N GLY A 110 -19.05 -16.07 38.08
CA GLY A 110 -17.68 -15.59 38.14
C GLY A 110 -17.33 -14.81 36.89
N LEU A 111 -16.42 -13.84 37.01
CA LEU A 111 -15.84 -13.19 35.86
C LEU A 111 -15.02 -14.21 35.07
N VAL A 112 -15.16 -14.17 33.75
CA VAL A 112 -14.41 -14.99 32.82
C VAL A 112 -13.78 -14.05 31.81
N TRP A 113 -12.46 -14.17 31.65
CA TRP A 113 -11.77 -13.61 30.50
C TRP A 113 -11.90 -14.60 29.36
N SER A 114 -12.57 -14.16 28.31
CA SER A 114 -12.75 -14.92 27.09
C SER A 114 -11.94 -14.32 25.95
N ARG A 115 -11.50 -15.17 25.02
CA ARG A 115 -10.75 -14.80 23.82
C ARG A 115 -11.25 -15.58 22.62
N LEU A 116 -11.12 -14.99 21.43
CA LEU A 116 -11.39 -15.68 20.17
C LEU A 116 -10.19 -16.54 19.79
N VAL A 117 -10.41 -17.85 19.65
CA VAL A 117 -9.36 -18.80 19.27
C VAL A 117 -9.77 -19.46 17.96
N GLN A 118 -8.92 -19.41 16.94
CA GLN A 118 -9.22 -20.06 15.67
C GLN A 118 -9.08 -21.57 15.77
N ARG A 119 -10.05 -22.29 15.19
CA ARG A 119 -10.04 -23.74 14.95
C ARG A 119 -9.40 -24.06 13.60
N ASP A 120 -9.03 -25.32 13.42
CA ASP A 120 -8.44 -25.83 12.17
C ASP A 120 -9.39 -25.70 10.95
N ASP A 121 -10.71 -25.66 11.18
CA ASP A 121 -11.71 -25.49 10.13
C ASP A 121 -11.97 -24.02 9.75
N GLY A 122 -11.20 -23.08 10.33
CA GLY A 122 -11.34 -21.63 10.10
C GLY A 122 -12.45 -20.96 10.90
N THR A 123 -13.21 -21.70 11.72
CA THR A 123 -14.16 -21.13 12.67
C THR A 123 -13.48 -20.71 13.96
N TYR A 124 -14.20 -20.03 14.86
CA TYR A 124 -13.65 -19.57 16.13
C TYR A 124 -14.33 -20.26 17.33
N ASP A 125 -13.52 -20.64 18.31
CA ASP A 125 -13.93 -20.90 19.67
C ASP A 125 -13.89 -19.61 20.50
N ILE A 126 -14.67 -19.63 21.57
CA ILE A 126 -14.49 -18.68 22.65
C ILE A 126 -13.91 -19.47 23.82
N ASP A 127 -12.59 -19.39 23.97
CA ASP A 127 -11.89 -19.98 25.10
C ASP A 127 -12.01 -19.02 26.30
N GLY A 128 -12.51 -19.52 27.42
CA GLY A 128 -12.78 -18.73 28.61
C GLY A 128 -12.07 -19.30 29.83
N SER A 129 -11.24 -18.49 30.46
CA SER A 129 -10.61 -18.81 31.73
C SER A 129 -11.28 -18.02 32.86
N PRO A 130 -11.66 -18.66 33.97
CA PRO A 130 -12.13 -17.94 35.16
C PRO A 130 -11.10 -16.89 35.52
N LEU A 131 -11.53 -15.64 35.63
CA LEU A 131 -10.71 -14.58 36.16
C LEU A 131 -10.65 -14.78 37.69
N PRO A 132 -9.47 -15.02 38.27
CA PRO A 132 -9.31 -15.11 39.73
C PRO A 132 -9.36 -13.70 40.36
N ALA A 133 -10.36 -12.89 40.02
CA ALA A 133 -10.64 -11.59 40.62
C ALA A 133 -12.07 -11.61 41.17
N LYS A 134 -12.28 -10.91 42.29
CA LYS A 134 -13.53 -10.96 43.06
C LYS A 134 -14.09 -9.56 43.20
N VAL A 135 -14.86 -9.03 42.25
CA VAL A 135 -15.31 -7.63 42.27
C VAL A 135 -16.49 -7.43 43.25
N ARG A 136 -16.50 -6.31 43.97
CA ARG A 136 -17.56 -5.86 44.87
C ARG A 136 -18.43 -4.85 44.10
N GLY A 137 -19.74 -5.06 44.09
CA GLY A 137 -20.71 -4.15 43.47
C GLY A 137 -20.86 -2.85 44.26
N THR A 138 -19.91 -1.93 44.09
CA THR A 138 -20.11 -0.50 44.35
C THR A 138 -20.00 0.21 43.02
N ALA A 139 -20.53 1.44 42.90
CA ALA A 139 -20.35 2.27 41.70
C ALA A 139 -18.87 2.63 41.39
N TYR A 140 -17.90 2.06 42.13
CA TYR A 140 -16.49 2.42 42.11
C TYR A 140 -15.50 1.22 42.16
N GLY A 141 -15.94 -0.05 42.04
CA GLY A 141 -15.06 -1.17 41.66
C GLY A 141 -13.96 -1.66 42.64
N GLU A 142 -14.24 -1.83 43.94
CA GLU A 142 -13.31 -2.53 44.87
C GLU A 142 -13.49 -4.06 44.85
N VAL A 143 -12.52 -4.89 45.29
CA VAL A 143 -12.47 -6.37 45.03
C VAL A 143 -12.38 -7.23 46.34
N GLU A 144 -13.39 -8.08 46.67
CA GLU A 144 -13.46 -9.02 47.84
C GLU A 144 -14.15 -10.41 47.59
N PRO A 145 -13.81 -11.50 48.35
CA PRO A 145 -14.36 -12.87 48.24
C PRO A 145 -15.88 -13.14 48.40
N ASN A 146 -16.42 -14.02 47.54
CA ASN A 146 -17.72 -14.72 47.64
C ASN A 146 -18.99 -13.86 47.45
N VAL A 147 -18.89 -12.76 46.71
CA VAL A 147 -20.05 -11.96 46.31
C VAL A 147 -20.34 -12.16 44.81
N PRO A 148 -21.57 -12.52 44.42
CA PRO A 148 -22.00 -12.56 43.02
C PRO A 148 -21.86 -11.18 42.38
N LEU A 149 -21.30 -11.12 41.17
CA LEU A 149 -21.33 -9.93 40.34
C LEU A 149 -22.61 -9.93 39.50
N TRP A 150 -23.40 -8.87 39.64
CA TRP A 150 -24.37 -8.49 38.64
C TRP A 150 -23.61 -7.73 37.56
N GLY A 151 -23.87 -8.05 36.29
CA GLY A 151 -23.08 -7.60 35.13
C GLY A 151 -22.73 -6.11 35.15
N ALA A 152 -21.59 -5.78 34.54
CA ALA A 152 -21.21 -4.39 34.27
C ALA A 152 -22.32 -3.73 33.44
N THR A 153 -23.22 -2.99 34.09
CA THR A 153 -24.43 -2.40 33.50
C THR A 153 -24.18 -0.94 33.08
N SER A 154 -22.92 -0.55 32.95
CA SER A 154 -22.51 0.83 32.75
C SER A 154 -21.41 0.91 31.71
N ILE A 155 -21.64 1.76 30.70
CA ILE A 155 -20.63 2.28 29.77
C ILE A 155 -19.39 2.84 30.50
N TYR A 156 -19.49 3.18 31.78
CA TYR A 156 -18.37 3.66 32.61
C TYR A 156 -17.51 2.55 33.22
N ASP A 157 -17.96 1.28 33.21
CA ASP A 157 -17.22 0.13 33.79
C ASP A 157 -16.41 -0.67 32.75
N SER A 158 -16.54 -0.32 31.46
CA SER A 158 -15.82 -0.94 30.35
C SER A 158 -15.40 0.13 29.34
N GLY A 159 -14.45 0.96 29.77
CA GLY A 159 -13.79 1.94 28.91
C GLY A 159 -12.30 1.62 28.81
N PRO A 160 -11.70 1.61 27.61
CA PRO A 160 -10.28 1.31 27.46
C PRO A 160 -9.45 2.42 28.11
N PHE A 161 -8.60 2.07 29.08
CA PHE A 161 -7.55 2.99 29.48
C PHE A 161 -6.42 2.88 28.45
N ARG A 162 -6.44 3.80 27.47
CA ARG A 162 -5.41 4.00 26.43
C ARG A 162 -5.28 2.85 25.41
N GLU A 163 -6.35 2.56 24.67
CA GLU A 163 -6.26 1.72 23.48
C GLU A 163 -6.16 2.57 22.22
N MET A 164 -5.49 2.03 21.20
CA MET A 164 -5.37 2.60 19.87
C MET A 164 -6.01 1.66 18.85
N ILE A 165 -6.33 2.17 17.67
CA ILE A 165 -6.89 1.39 16.57
C ILE A 165 -5.77 0.98 15.62
N LEU A 166 -5.55 -0.33 15.51
CA LEU A 166 -4.75 -0.93 14.46
C LEU A 166 -5.65 -1.30 13.27
N ARG A 167 -5.38 -0.65 12.15
CA ARG A 167 -6.04 -0.81 10.87
C ARG A 167 -5.15 -1.63 9.93
N VAL A 168 -5.64 -2.73 9.39
CA VAL A 168 -4.91 -3.59 8.44
C VAL A 168 -5.65 -3.60 7.11
N GLU A 169 -4.99 -3.03 6.10
CA GLU A 169 -5.50 -2.90 4.73
C GLU A 169 -4.83 -3.90 3.78
N LYS A 170 -5.52 -4.14 2.65
CA LYS A 170 -5.00 -4.94 1.55
C LYS A 170 -4.94 -4.13 0.26
N GLU A 171 -3.81 -4.20 -0.42
CA GLU A 171 -3.63 -3.69 -1.77
C GLU A 171 -3.15 -4.83 -2.69
N VAL A 172 -3.69 -4.88 -3.91
CA VAL A 172 -3.32 -5.87 -4.93
C VAL A 172 -2.89 -5.14 -6.19
N ARG A 173 -1.64 -5.27 -6.59
CA ARG A 173 -1.05 -4.61 -7.76
C ARG A 173 -0.79 -5.63 -8.87
N GLY A 174 -0.98 -5.22 -10.11
CA GLY A 174 -0.89 -6.12 -11.27
C GLY A 174 -2.10 -7.05 -11.36
N ASP A 175 -1.99 -8.04 -12.22
CA ASP A 175 -3.03 -9.05 -12.41
C ASP A 175 -3.20 -9.92 -11.16
N ARG A 176 -4.40 -10.49 -10.99
CA ARG A 176 -4.58 -11.50 -9.96
C ARG A 176 -4.00 -12.83 -10.39
N VAL A 177 -3.52 -13.63 -9.42
CA VAL A 177 -3.02 -14.98 -9.72
C VAL A 177 -4.19 -15.84 -10.22
N ASN A 178 -5.33 -15.78 -9.55
CA ASN A 178 -6.63 -16.19 -10.09
C ASN A 178 -7.68 -15.08 -9.92
N ALA A 179 -8.66 -15.06 -10.80
CA ALA A 179 -9.72 -14.05 -10.81
C ALA A 179 -10.56 -14.01 -9.52
N ASP A 180 -10.58 -15.10 -8.74
CA ASP A 180 -11.36 -15.28 -7.52
C ASP A 180 -10.51 -15.42 -6.25
N ASP A 181 -9.23 -15.03 -6.30
CA ASP A 181 -8.37 -15.01 -5.13
C ASP A 181 -8.97 -14.14 -4.01
N GLN A 182 -8.91 -14.64 -2.79
CA GLN A 182 -9.39 -13.97 -1.58
C GLN A 182 -8.24 -13.79 -0.59
N PHE A 183 -8.28 -12.70 0.17
CA PHE A 183 -7.32 -12.44 1.23
C PHE A 183 -8.05 -12.31 2.56
N GLU A 184 -7.54 -12.96 3.60
CA GLU A 184 -8.07 -12.81 4.95
C GLU A 184 -7.05 -12.05 5.80
N LEU A 185 -7.48 -10.93 6.38
CA LEU A 185 -6.64 -10.00 7.12
C LEU A 185 -7.01 -10.01 8.60
N GLY A 186 -6.03 -9.85 9.47
CA GLY A 186 -6.33 -9.63 10.88
C GLY A 186 -5.11 -9.46 11.76
N THR A 187 -5.35 -9.60 13.06
CA THR A 187 -4.32 -9.46 14.08
C THR A 187 -4.58 -10.43 15.22
N PHE A 188 -3.52 -11.02 15.76
CA PHE A 188 -3.56 -11.83 16.97
C PHE A 188 -2.46 -11.42 17.95
N SER A 189 -2.62 -11.73 19.24
CA SER A 189 -1.62 -11.42 20.27
C SER A 189 -0.33 -12.22 20.09
N THR A 190 0.84 -11.59 20.18
CA THR A 190 2.12 -12.30 20.15
C THR A 190 2.40 -12.99 21.49
N GLY A 191 2.82 -14.26 21.47
CA GLY A 191 3.27 -14.96 22.68
C GLY A 191 2.19 -15.47 23.64
N GLY A 192 0.92 -15.51 23.22
CA GLY A 192 -0.17 -16.01 24.05
C GLY A 192 -0.06 -17.53 24.35
N LEU A 193 -0.05 -17.89 25.63
CA LEU A 193 -0.13 -19.27 26.16
C LEU A 193 -1.54 -19.86 25.95
N ALA A 194 -1.98 -20.04 24.71
CA ALA A 194 -3.14 -20.87 24.43
C ALA A 194 -2.71 -22.34 24.29
N PRO A 195 -3.51 -23.30 24.76
CA PRO A 195 -3.34 -24.68 24.31
C PRO A 195 -3.66 -24.70 22.81
N SER A 196 -2.63 -24.75 21.97
CA SER A 196 -2.68 -25.04 20.52
C SER A 196 -3.29 -24.01 19.52
N GLY A 197 -3.74 -22.81 19.90
CA GLY A 197 -4.39 -21.86 18.96
C GLY A 197 -3.88 -20.40 18.98
N ARG A 198 -4.19 -19.62 17.93
CA ARG A 198 -3.92 -18.16 17.86
C ARG A 198 -5.05 -17.37 18.53
N ASN A 199 -4.71 -16.33 19.29
CA ASN A 199 -5.69 -15.47 19.99
C ASN A 199 -5.98 -14.22 19.17
N TYR A 200 -7.08 -14.23 18.46
CA TYR A 200 -7.47 -13.13 17.56
C TYR A 200 -8.08 -11.98 18.35
N LEU A 201 -7.72 -10.74 17.97
CA LEU A 201 -8.26 -9.53 18.59
C LEU A 201 -9.66 -9.17 18.10
N SER A 202 -9.98 -9.63 16.89
CA SER A 202 -11.27 -9.56 16.22
C SER A 202 -11.37 -10.69 15.19
N PRO A 203 -12.58 -11.10 14.76
CA PRO A 203 -12.71 -12.02 13.65
C PRO A 203 -12.05 -11.41 12.40
N PRO A 204 -11.19 -12.15 11.70
CA PRO A 204 -10.54 -11.70 10.48
C PRO A 204 -11.52 -11.23 9.42
N VAL A 205 -11.04 -10.32 8.59
CA VAL A 205 -11.81 -9.68 7.54
C VAL A 205 -11.40 -10.27 6.20
N LYS A 206 -12.39 -10.70 5.40
CA LYS A 206 -12.16 -11.24 4.06
C LYS A 206 -12.23 -10.12 3.02
N ALA A 207 -11.11 -9.83 2.39
CA ALA A 207 -11.01 -9.00 1.20
C ALA A 207 -11.13 -9.88 -0.06
N SER A 208 -12.35 -9.99 -0.59
CA SER A 208 -12.72 -10.87 -1.70
C SER A 208 -13.16 -10.13 -2.96
N SER A 209 -13.00 -8.80 -3.01
CA SER A 209 -13.29 -8.02 -4.22
C SER A 209 -12.40 -8.53 -5.37
N PRO A 210 -12.93 -8.74 -6.58
CA PRO A 210 -12.10 -9.12 -7.72
C PRO A 210 -11.27 -7.95 -8.26
N ALA A 211 -11.56 -6.71 -7.84
CA ALA A 211 -10.82 -5.53 -8.29
C ALA A 211 -9.36 -5.55 -7.79
N THR A 212 -8.43 -5.10 -8.62
CA THR A 212 -7.07 -4.74 -8.21
C THR A 212 -7.09 -3.37 -7.51
N GLY A 213 -5.95 -2.93 -6.99
CA GLY A 213 -5.81 -1.75 -6.15
C GLY A 213 -6.17 -1.99 -4.68
N LEU A 214 -6.49 -0.90 -3.97
CA LEU A 214 -6.88 -0.93 -2.56
C LEU A 214 -8.22 -1.66 -2.38
N GLN A 215 -8.21 -2.70 -1.56
CA GLN A 215 -9.42 -3.45 -1.22
C GLN A 215 -10.26 -2.67 -0.21
N VAL A 216 -11.58 -2.71 -0.39
CA VAL A 216 -12.52 -1.96 0.47
C VAL A 216 -12.62 -2.54 1.88
N GLN A 217 -12.31 -3.84 2.04
CA GLN A 217 -12.35 -4.49 3.33
C GLN A 217 -11.07 -4.25 4.12
N VAL A 218 -11.25 -3.86 5.39
CA VAL A 218 -10.18 -3.47 6.29
C VAL A 218 -10.41 -4.14 7.65
N ALA A 219 -9.36 -4.72 8.23
CA ALA A 219 -9.45 -5.27 9.57
C ALA A 219 -9.10 -4.20 10.61
N PHE A 220 -10.00 -3.96 11.56
CA PHE A 220 -9.79 -3.02 12.67
C PHE A 220 -9.67 -3.77 13.99
N ASN A 221 -8.66 -3.41 14.78
CA ASN A 221 -8.36 -4.06 16.05
C ASN A 221 -8.01 -3.01 17.09
N TYR A 222 -8.49 -3.16 18.34
CA TYR A 222 -7.93 -2.36 19.43
C TYR A 222 -6.63 -3.01 19.91
N VAL A 223 -5.59 -2.18 20.06
CA VAL A 223 -4.26 -2.55 20.52
C VAL A 223 -3.79 -1.60 21.62
N LYS A 224 -2.81 -2.02 22.41
CA LYS A 224 -2.27 -1.21 23.51
C LYS A 224 -0.90 -0.62 23.16
N PRO A 225 -0.62 0.65 23.53
CA PRO A 225 0.69 1.25 23.42
C PRO A 225 1.77 0.41 24.11
N GLY A 226 2.89 0.19 23.42
CA GLY A 226 4.04 -0.58 23.92
C GLY A 226 3.92 -2.10 23.84
N GLU A 227 2.75 -2.65 23.47
CA GLU A 227 2.54 -4.09 23.35
C GLU A 227 2.88 -4.61 21.95
N LYS A 228 3.12 -5.93 21.87
CA LYS A 228 3.48 -6.63 20.64
C LYS A 228 2.32 -7.47 20.11
N TYR A 229 2.07 -7.36 18.82
CA TYR A 229 1.02 -8.10 18.12
C TYR A 229 1.56 -8.69 16.82
N THR A 230 0.84 -9.66 16.25
CA THR A 230 1.16 -10.22 14.94
C THR A 230 0.04 -9.89 13.97
N VAL A 231 0.37 -9.12 12.92
CA VAL A 231 -0.52 -8.89 11.78
C VAL A 231 -0.32 -10.00 10.76
N PHE A 232 -1.39 -10.36 10.04
CA PHE A 232 -1.30 -11.42 9.04
C PHE A 232 -2.21 -11.18 7.85
N GLU A 233 -1.86 -11.87 6.77
CA GLU A 233 -2.67 -12.10 5.58
C GLU A 233 -2.63 -13.59 5.23
N THR A 234 -3.80 -14.21 5.07
CA THR A 234 -3.94 -15.57 4.54
C THR A 234 -4.49 -15.53 3.11
N PHE A 235 -3.85 -16.26 2.21
CA PHE A 235 -4.24 -16.39 0.81
C PHE A 235 -5.25 -17.53 0.67
N ARG A 236 -6.40 -17.24 0.08
CA ARG A 236 -7.50 -18.18 -0.05
C ARG A 236 -7.99 -18.26 -1.51
N ASN A 237 -8.40 -19.45 -1.93
CA ASN A 237 -9.05 -19.65 -3.23
C ASN A 237 -10.53 -19.22 -3.21
N GLY A 238 -11.24 -19.29 -4.34
CA GLY A 238 -12.65 -18.92 -4.43
C GLY A 238 -13.60 -19.70 -3.52
N ASN A 239 -13.21 -20.90 -3.07
CA ASN A 239 -13.94 -21.69 -2.08
C ASN A 239 -13.63 -21.30 -0.63
N GLY A 240 -12.71 -20.35 -0.43
CA GLY A 240 -12.27 -19.87 0.87
C GLY A 240 -11.27 -20.78 1.58
N SER A 241 -10.71 -21.80 0.94
CA SER A 241 -9.64 -22.63 1.52
C SER A 241 -8.28 -21.95 1.34
N ALA A 242 -7.37 -22.14 2.32
CA ALA A 242 -6.00 -21.64 2.20
C ALA A 242 -5.30 -22.29 1.00
N ASP A 243 -4.56 -21.50 0.21
CA ASP A 243 -3.97 -21.96 -1.04
C ASP A 243 -2.55 -21.42 -1.24
N SER A 244 -1.57 -22.29 -1.06
CA SER A 244 -0.15 -21.92 -1.19
C SER A 244 0.24 -21.59 -2.62
N GLY A 245 -0.47 -22.15 -3.62
CA GLY A 245 -0.23 -21.86 -5.04
C GLY A 245 -0.53 -20.40 -5.37
N ILE A 246 -1.62 -19.86 -4.81
CA ILE A 246 -1.94 -18.43 -4.90
C ILE A 246 -0.85 -17.60 -4.22
N SER A 247 -0.48 -17.95 -2.98
CA SER A 247 0.53 -17.19 -2.24
C SER A 247 1.89 -17.14 -2.93
N ALA A 248 2.28 -18.21 -3.64
CA ALA A 248 3.54 -18.29 -4.36
C ALA A 248 3.56 -17.42 -5.64
N GLY A 249 2.40 -17.09 -6.19
CA GLY A 249 2.28 -16.21 -7.36
C GLY A 249 2.39 -14.72 -7.01
N TYR A 250 2.33 -14.36 -5.73
CA TYR A 250 2.41 -12.97 -5.29
C TYR A 250 3.73 -12.68 -4.57
N LYS A 251 4.32 -11.53 -4.89
CA LYS A 251 5.29 -10.88 -4.01
C LYS A 251 4.53 -10.00 -3.01
N THR A 252 4.72 -10.28 -1.71
CA THR A 252 4.07 -9.53 -0.63
C THR A 252 5.03 -8.58 0.05
N THR A 253 4.56 -7.35 0.27
CA THR A 253 5.21 -6.38 1.14
C THR A 253 4.24 -5.94 2.22
N LEU A 254 4.77 -5.54 3.38
CA LEU A 254 4.01 -4.98 4.49
C LEU A 254 4.78 -3.77 5.00
N LYS A 255 4.05 -2.68 5.20
CA LYS A 255 4.54 -1.54 5.98
C LYS A 255 3.41 -1.05 6.88
N CYS A 256 3.79 -0.53 8.04
CA CYS A 256 2.88 0.02 9.03
C CYS A 256 3.31 1.43 9.40
N VAL A 257 2.37 2.36 9.44
CA VAL A 257 2.63 3.79 9.73
C VAL A 257 1.68 4.31 10.80
N GLU A 258 2.14 5.31 11.54
CA GLU A 258 1.31 6.05 12.49
C GLU A 258 0.24 6.87 11.74
N GLY A 259 -1.00 6.83 12.23
CA GLY A 259 -2.12 7.61 11.70
C GLY A 259 -3.31 6.78 11.19
N PRO A 260 -4.49 7.42 11.03
CA PRO A 260 -5.74 6.76 10.64
C PRO A 260 -5.79 6.41 9.15
N THR A 261 -4.98 7.08 8.34
CA THR A 261 -4.90 6.94 6.89
C THR A 261 -3.54 6.44 6.48
N TRP A 262 -3.50 5.59 5.46
CA TRP A 262 -2.25 5.17 4.87
C TRP A 262 -1.48 6.34 4.25
N ASP A 263 -0.20 6.44 4.59
CA ASP A 263 0.77 7.33 3.96
C ASP A 263 2.05 6.52 3.69
N PRO A 264 2.48 6.33 2.43
CA PRO A 264 3.72 5.62 2.13
C PRO A 264 4.96 6.30 2.73
N ASN A 265 4.90 7.61 3.01
CA ASN A 265 5.97 8.39 3.66
C ASN A 265 5.69 8.65 5.14
N GLY A 266 4.62 8.07 5.69
CA GLY A 266 4.24 8.21 7.08
C GLY A 266 5.32 7.67 8.02
N LYS A 267 5.28 8.14 9.27
CA LYS A 267 6.20 7.69 10.32
C LYS A 267 6.01 6.19 10.55
N GLU A 268 7.04 5.42 10.23
CA GLU A 268 6.99 3.96 10.24
C GLU A 268 6.96 3.40 11.66
N VAL A 269 6.11 2.40 11.87
CA VAL A 269 5.98 1.66 13.13
C VAL A 269 6.92 0.45 13.10
N PRO A 270 7.66 0.16 14.19
CA PRO A 270 8.56 -0.99 14.24
C PRO A 270 7.83 -2.30 13.92
N THR A 271 8.17 -2.87 12.76
CA THR A 271 7.56 -4.08 12.20
C THR A 271 8.67 -5.04 11.80
N GLU A 272 8.58 -6.30 12.22
CA GLU A 272 9.52 -7.34 11.86
C GLU A 272 9.37 -7.75 10.38
N GLN A 273 10.39 -8.43 9.84
CA GLN A 273 10.32 -8.94 8.48
C GLN A 273 9.16 -9.93 8.33
N LEU A 274 8.51 -9.89 7.17
CA LEU A 274 7.46 -10.84 6.82
C LEU A 274 8.00 -12.27 6.87
N SER A 275 7.33 -13.11 7.67
CA SER A 275 7.56 -14.54 7.71
C SER A 275 6.48 -15.28 6.93
N GLU A 276 6.90 -16.31 6.22
CA GLU A 276 6.02 -17.17 5.43
C GLU A 276 5.65 -18.43 6.21
N ILE A 277 4.34 -18.72 6.32
CA ILE A 277 3.83 -19.97 6.88
C ILE A 277 3.16 -20.75 5.76
N ASN A 278 3.98 -21.50 5.03
CA ASN A 278 3.57 -22.15 3.79
C ASN A 278 2.41 -23.14 3.95
N ASP A 279 2.39 -23.91 5.04
CA ASP A 279 1.31 -24.87 5.33
C ASP A 279 -0.06 -24.20 5.55
N ARG A 280 -0.08 -22.89 5.75
CA ARG A 280 -1.29 -22.07 5.93
C ARG A 280 -1.51 -21.07 4.81
N ALA A 281 -0.65 -21.05 3.78
CA ALA A 281 -0.64 -20.03 2.74
C ALA A 281 -0.72 -18.62 3.34
N GLU A 282 0.12 -18.35 4.33
CA GLU A 282 -0.01 -17.17 5.18
C GLU A 282 1.29 -16.37 5.24
N ARG A 283 1.15 -15.05 5.39
CA ARG A 283 2.21 -14.09 5.66
C ARG A 283 1.93 -13.43 6.99
N THR A 284 2.92 -13.39 7.88
CA THR A 284 2.79 -12.78 9.20
C THR A 284 3.94 -11.83 9.46
N ALA A 285 3.70 -10.77 10.24
CA ALA A 285 4.75 -9.95 10.81
C ALA A 285 4.36 -9.50 12.21
N ASP A 286 5.37 -9.48 13.06
CA ASP A 286 5.27 -8.98 14.42
C ASP A 286 5.45 -7.45 14.43
N ILE A 287 4.50 -6.75 15.03
CA ILE A 287 4.48 -5.28 15.16
C ILE A 287 4.59 -4.91 16.64
N THR A 288 5.47 -3.95 16.94
CA THR A 288 5.56 -3.34 18.28
C THR A 288 4.87 -2.00 18.25
N ILE A 289 3.77 -1.90 18.98
CA ILE A 289 2.93 -0.71 18.99
C ILE A 289 3.66 0.43 19.71
N PRO A 290 3.78 1.63 19.12
CA PRO A 290 4.48 2.73 19.75
C PRO A 290 3.89 3.08 21.12
N ASN A 291 4.75 3.33 22.10
CA ASN A 291 4.31 3.78 23.42
C ASN A 291 4.13 5.30 23.44
N ASP A 292 3.21 5.80 22.62
CA ASP A 292 2.85 7.21 22.50
C ASP A 292 1.40 7.40 22.98
N SER A 293 1.19 8.33 23.92
CA SER A 293 -0.14 8.57 24.50
C SER A 293 -1.06 9.39 23.61
N GLU A 294 -0.52 10.09 22.61
CA GLU A 294 -1.29 10.90 21.67
C GLU A 294 -1.59 10.14 20.36
N LEU A 295 -0.97 8.97 20.17
CA LEU A 295 -1.23 8.13 19.01
C LEU A 295 -2.57 7.42 19.21
N GLU A 296 -3.48 7.60 18.25
CA GLU A 296 -4.79 6.94 18.27
C GLU A 296 -4.91 5.82 17.24
N PHE A 297 -4.09 5.85 16.19
CA PHE A 297 -4.19 4.93 15.05
C PHE A 297 -2.83 4.46 14.55
N VAL A 298 -2.78 3.21 14.13
CA VAL A 298 -1.71 2.64 13.30
C VAL A 298 -2.36 2.02 12.08
N THR A 299 -1.86 2.33 10.89
CA THR A 299 -2.32 1.72 9.63
C THR A 299 -1.23 0.86 9.03
N CYS A 300 -1.48 -0.45 8.94
CA CYS A 300 -0.69 -1.43 8.23
C CYS A 300 -1.32 -1.73 6.87
N ARG A 301 -0.48 -1.87 5.84
CA ARG A 301 -0.95 -2.29 4.51
C ARG A 301 -0.11 -3.44 3.98
N PHE A 302 -0.80 -4.55 3.68
CA PHE A 302 -0.24 -5.62 2.89
C PHE A 302 -0.43 -5.33 1.40
N ALA A 303 0.65 -5.14 0.66
CA ALA A 303 0.63 -4.99 -0.79
C ALA A 303 1.15 -6.26 -1.47
N ASN A 304 0.26 -6.96 -2.20
CA ASN A 304 0.64 -8.08 -3.06
C ASN A 304 0.81 -7.60 -4.49
N SER A 305 1.86 -8.07 -5.16
CA SER A 305 2.13 -7.76 -6.56
C SER A 305 2.43 -9.02 -7.35
N THR A 306 1.81 -9.17 -8.51
CA THR A 306 2.27 -10.07 -9.59
C THR A 306 3.17 -9.34 -10.59
N ALA A 307 3.20 -8.00 -10.53
CA ALA A 307 4.10 -7.20 -11.34
C ALA A 307 5.56 -7.51 -10.94
N PRO A 308 6.49 -7.51 -11.91
CA PRO A 308 7.90 -7.74 -11.67
C PRO A 308 8.49 -6.65 -10.77
N ASP A 309 9.62 -6.96 -10.16
CA ASP A 309 10.31 -6.07 -9.22
C ASP A 309 10.99 -4.88 -9.89
N LYS A 310 11.18 -4.99 -11.20
CA LYS A 310 11.96 -4.07 -12.01
C LYS A 310 11.27 -3.87 -13.35
N ALA A 311 11.38 -2.67 -13.88
CA ALA A 311 10.86 -2.31 -15.19
C ALA A 311 11.97 -2.33 -16.24
N SER A 312 11.57 -2.42 -17.51
CA SER A 312 12.39 -2.05 -18.66
C SER A 312 12.05 -0.65 -19.17
N LEU A 313 13.02 -0.01 -19.80
CA LEU A 313 12.89 1.27 -20.50
C LEU A 313 13.26 1.08 -21.96
N ALA A 314 12.36 1.42 -22.87
CA ALA A 314 12.63 1.53 -24.30
C ALA A 314 12.77 3.00 -24.71
N LEU A 315 13.75 3.31 -25.57
CA LEU A 315 13.98 4.65 -26.10
C LEU A 315 13.68 4.73 -27.60
N PHE A 316 12.93 5.76 -28.00
CA PHE A 316 12.66 6.08 -29.39
C PHE A 316 13.46 7.31 -29.81
N LYS A 317 14.55 7.09 -30.53
CA LYS A 317 15.34 8.19 -31.09
C LYS A 317 14.70 8.69 -32.38
N VAL A 318 14.33 9.97 -32.40
CA VAL A 318 13.63 10.58 -33.54
C VAL A 318 14.16 11.97 -33.92
N SER A 319 13.73 12.47 -35.08
CA SER A 319 13.79 13.88 -35.49
C SER A 319 12.44 14.37 -35.99
N ASP A 320 12.17 15.67 -35.82
CA ASP A 320 11.12 16.41 -36.53
C ASP A 320 11.79 17.38 -37.50
N ALA A 321 12.28 16.84 -38.62
CA ALA A 321 13.12 17.57 -39.57
C ALA A 321 12.40 18.75 -40.25
N ASP A 322 11.06 18.76 -40.29
CA ASP A 322 10.27 19.80 -40.95
C ASP A 322 9.45 20.69 -40.00
N GLY A 323 9.45 20.39 -38.69
CA GLY A 323 8.71 21.14 -37.68
C GLY A 323 7.20 21.05 -37.83
N ARG A 324 6.70 20.05 -38.57
CA ARG A 324 5.28 19.83 -38.86
C ARG A 324 4.75 18.56 -38.19
N GLY A 325 5.55 17.95 -37.30
CA GLY A 325 5.19 16.70 -36.64
C GLY A 325 5.42 15.45 -37.49
N ASN A 326 6.23 15.55 -38.55
CA ASN A 326 6.64 14.38 -39.33
C ASN A 326 7.87 13.73 -38.68
N VAL A 327 7.59 12.86 -37.71
CA VAL A 327 8.61 12.22 -36.88
C VAL A 327 9.30 11.08 -37.64
N ALA A 328 10.63 11.17 -37.82
CA ALA A 328 11.45 10.13 -38.44
C ALA A 328 12.38 9.47 -37.41
N ARG A 329 12.58 8.15 -37.50
CA ARG A 329 13.51 7.43 -36.63
C ARG A 329 14.96 7.70 -36.99
N LEU A 330 15.81 7.76 -35.97
CA LEU A 330 17.25 7.93 -36.10
C LEU A 330 18.01 6.75 -35.51
N ASP A 331 19.03 6.31 -36.25
CA ASP A 331 19.96 5.27 -35.81
C ASP A 331 21.33 5.87 -35.45
N GLY A 332 22.06 5.17 -34.58
CA GLY A 332 23.45 5.49 -34.24
C GLY A 332 23.63 6.44 -33.07
N ALA A 333 22.56 6.77 -32.33
CA ALA A 333 22.68 7.41 -31.03
C ALA A 333 23.30 6.45 -30.00
N GLU A 334 23.93 6.97 -28.96
CA GLU A 334 24.35 6.21 -27.78
C GLU A 334 23.95 6.99 -26.53
N PHE A 335 23.56 6.26 -25.48
CA PHE A 335 23.17 6.84 -24.20
C PHE A 335 23.87 6.15 -23.04
N ALA A 336 23.95 6.85 -21.91
CA ALA A 336 24.32 6.29 -20.62
C ALA A 336 23.22 6.58 -19.61
N LEU A 337 22.86 5.56 -18.83
CA LEU A 337 21.86 5.62 -17.77
C LEU A 337 22.55 5.59 -16.40
N TYR A 338 22.14 6.48 -15.51
CA TYR A 338 22.66 6.62 -14.15
C TYR A 338 21.51 6.65 -13.15
N GLU A 339 21.76 6.24 -11.92
CA GLU A 339 20.89 6.60 -10.80
C GLU A 339 21.01 8.09 -10.48
N ALA A 340 19.94 8.71 -9.98
CA ALA A 340 20.02 10.07 -9.44
C ALA A 340 20.42 10.04 -7.96
N ASP A 341 21.36 10.91 -7.58
CA ASP A 341 21.82 11.09 -6.21
C ASP A 341 21.72 12.58 -5.84
N VAL A 342 20.67 12.93 -5.09
CA VAL A 342 20.39 14.32 -4.70
C VAL A 342 21.41 14.90 -3.73
N GLU A 343 22.24 14.05 -3.09
CA GLU A 343 23.29 14.49 -2.18
C GLU A 343 24.55 14.91 -2.94
N ARG A 344 24.68 14.55 -4.22
CA ARG A 344 25.83 14.92 -5.05
C ARG A 344 25.60 16.23 -5.80
N PRO A 345 26.63 17.09 -5.92
CA PRO A 345 26.50 18.39 -6.59
C PRO A 345 26.10 18.32 -8.07
N ASP A 346 26.44 17.24 -8.76
CA ASP A 346 26.09 17.00 -10.17
C ASP A 346 24.83 16.15 -10.33
N GLY A 347 24.26 15.63 -9.23
CA GLY A 347 23.09 14.77 -9.23
C GLY A 347 23.33 13.32 -9.67
N PHE A 348 24.56 12.93 -10.05
CA PHE A 348 24.84 11.62 -10.64
C PHE A 348 25.26 10.58 -9.60
N GLY A 349 24.44 9.55 -9.45
CA GLY A 349 24.75 8.33 -8.70
C GLY A 349 25.56 7.32 -9.54
N ASP A 350 25.35 6.04 -9.25
CA ASP A 350 26.04 4.96 -9.93
C ASP A 350 25.55 4.79 -11.37
N LYS A 351 26.46 4.38 -12.27
CA LYS A 351 26.11 4.09 -13.66
C LYS A 351 25.37 2.76 -13.73
N VAL A 352 24.18 2.78 -14.33
CA VAL A 352 23.28 1.63 -14.47
C VAL A 352 23.57 0.88 -15.76
N ALA A 353 23.64 1.58 -16.90
CA ALA A 353 23.81 0.95 -18.21
C ALA A 353 24.41 1.89 -19.27
N ASP A 354 25.04 1.30 -20.28
CA ASP A 354 25.28 1.92 -21.59
C ASP A 354 24.23 1.39 -22.57
N ILE A 355 23.50 2.30 -23.23
CA ILE A 355 22.43 1.95 -24.16
C ILE A 355 22.91 2.30 -25.57
N THR A 356 23.11 1.27 -26.39
CA THR A 356 23.58 1.38 -27.77
C THR A 356 22.53 0.76 -28.71
N PRO A 357 22.53 1.13 -30.01
CA PRO A 357 21.51 0.63 -30.93
C PRO A 357 21.62 -0.89 -31.13
N ASN A 358 20.53 -1.60 -30.89
CA ASN A 358 20.40 -3.03 -31.14
C ASN A 358 19.43 -3.29 -32.31
N PRO A 359 19.80 -4.09 -33.32
CA PRO A 359 18.92 -4.42 -34.46
C PRO A 359 17.62 -5.16 -34.09
N GLU A 360 17.61 -5.89 -32.97
CA GLU A 360 16.47 -6.70 -32.53
C GLU A 360 15.60 -5.94 -31.51
N THR A 361 16.21 -5.25 -30.56
CA THR A 361 15.50 -4.61 -29.43
C THR A 361 15.48 -3.08 -29.47
N GLY A 362 16.15 -2.44 -30.44
CA GLY A 362 16.28 -1.00 -30.51
C GLY A 362 17.19 -0.45 -29.40
N TYR A 363 16.74 0.57 -28.69
CA TYR A 363 17.43 1.13 -27.53
C TYR A 363 16.67 0.73 -26.27
N SER A 364 17.27 -0.08 -25.40
CA SER A 364 16.62 -0.49 -24.16
C SER A 364 17.57 -0.58 -22.97
N ALA A 365 17.00 -0.46 -21.78
CA ALA A 365 17.64 -0.78 -20.51
C ALA A 365 16.67 -1.56 -19.63
N ASP A 366 17.17 -2.59 -18.96
CA ASP A 366 16.37 -3.45 -18.08
C ASP A 366 16.81 -3.30 -16.63
N GLY A 367 15.95 -3.76 -15.72
CA GLY A 367 16.31 -3.87 -14.32
C GLY A 367 16.20 -2.57 -13.52
N LEU A 368 15.39 -1.63 -13.99
CA LEU A 368 15.13 -0.36 -13.30
C LEU A 368 14.17 -0.58 -12.12
N GLU A 369 14.54 -0.10 -10.93
CA GLU A 369 13.72 -0.17 -9.73
C GLU A 369 12.60 0.86 -9.76
N PHE A 370 11.39 0.43 -9.41
CA PHE A 370 10.26 1.33 -9.24
C PHE A 370 10.51 2.33 -8.11
N GLY A 371 10.08 3.58 -8.31
CA GLY A 371 10.23 4.67 -7.34
C GLY A 371 11.63 5.31 -7.29
N ARG A 372 12.63 4.73 -7.96
CA ARG A 372 13.98 5.29 -8.06
C ARG A 372 14.06 6.34 -9.17
N ASP A 373 14.75 7.43 -8.90
CA ASP A 373 15.07 8.46 -9.88
C ASP A 373 16.27 8.04 -10.73
N TYR A 374 16.20 8.28 -12.03
CA TYR A 374 17.23 7.97 -13.00
C TYR A 374 17.57 9.18 -13.86
N ILE A 375 18.80 9.20 -14.39
CA ILE A 375 19.32 10.23 -15.28
C ILE A 375 19.78 9.56 -16.58
N LEU A 376 19.17 9.94 -17.69
CA LEU A 376 19.54 9.51 -19.04
C LEU A 376 20.37 10.60 -19.72
N VAL A 377 21.55 10.23 -20.21
CA VAL A 377 22.48 11.13 -20.91
C VAL A 377 22.67 10.62 -22.33
N GLU A 378 22.43 11.46 -23.34
CA GLU A 378 22.89 11.14 -24.71
C GLU A 378 24.41 11.36 -24.77
N THR A 379 25.16 10.28 -24.96
CA THR A 379 26.63 10.32 -25.02
C THR A 379 27.13 10.50 -26.45
N LYS A 380 26.29 10.15 -27.44
CA LYS A 380 26.58 10.34 -28.86
C LYS A 380 25.29 10.60 -29.64
N ALA A 381 25.27 11.69 -30.39
CA ALA A 381 24.17 12.00 -31.30
C ALA A 381 24.27 11.16 -32.59
N PRO A 382 23.13 10.88 -33.25
CA PRO A 382 23.12 10.39 -34.63
C PRO A 382 23.90 11.30 -35.58
N ALA A 383 24.41 10.73 -36.66
CA ALA A 383 25.16 11.49 -37.67
C ALA A 383 24.29 12.62 -38.28
N GLY A 384 24.81 13.85 -38.25
CA GLY A 384 24.11 15.04 -38.76
C GLY A 384 23.19 15.75 -37.76
N TYR A 385 23.16 15.31 -36.51
CA TYR A 385 22.30 15.86 -35.46
C TYR A 385 23.10 16.44 -34.30
N ALA A 386 22.52 17.43 -33.61
CA ALA A 386 23.10 18.00 -32.40
C ALA A 386 22.95 17.05 -31.21
N LEU A 387 23.98 17.03 -30.35
CA LEU A 387 23.97 16.30 -29.08
C LEU A 387 23.10 17.01 -28.04
N LEU A 388 22.28 16.25 -27.32
CA LEU A 388 21.56 16.75 -26.15
C LEU A 388 22.55 17.13 -25.05
N THR A 389 22.55 18.41 -24.69
CA THR A 389 23.47 18.97 -23.68
C THR A 389 22.93 18.90 -22.27
N GLN A 390 21.62 18.71 -22.11
CA GLN A 390 20.95 18.53 -20.82
C GLN A 390 20.50 17.08 -20.69
N PRO A 391 20.75 16.44 -19.54
CA PRO A 391 20.26 15.10 -19.30
C PRO A 391 18.74 15.08 -19.07
N ILE A 392 18.13 13.91 -19.19
CA ILE A 392 16.70 13.69 -18.90
C ILE A 392 16.61 12.98 -17.55
N ARG A 393 15.95 13.60 -16.58
CA ARG A 393 15.70 12.98 -15.27
C ARG A 393 14.28 12.45 -15.24
N PHE A 394 14.13 11.19 -14.83
CA PHE A 394 12.84 10.52 -14.81
C PHE A 394 12.74 9.53 -13.65
N ARG A 395 11.53 9.03 -13.42
CA ARG A 395 11.22 7.95 -12.48
C ARG A 395 10.23 7.00 -13.12
N ILE A 396 10.34 5.71 -12.83
CA ILE A 396 9.33 4.72 -13.20
C ILE A 396 8.52 4.39 -11.94
N GLU A 397 7.21 4.55 -11.99
CA GLU A 397 6.28 4.28 -10.88
C GLU A 397 5.40 3.08 -11.24
N LEU A 398 5.09 2.23 -10.25
CA LEU A 398 4.11 1.16 -10.40
C LEU A 398 2.77 1.66 -9.84
N GLY A 399 1.81 1.91 -10.72
CA GLY A 399 0.47 2.34 -10.37
C GLY A 399 -0.32 1.27 -9.61
N GLU A 400 -1.40 1.69 -8.93
CA GLU A 400 -2.23 0.80 -8.08
C GLU A 400 -2.90 -0.34 -8.87
N ASN A 401 -3.18 -0.12 -10.16
CA ASN A 401 -3.75 -1.12 -11.06
C ASN A 401 -2.68 -2.03 -11.69
N GLY A 402 -1.40 -1.85 -11.34
CA GLY A 402 -0.27 -2.57 -11.93
C GLY A 402 0.30 -1.95 -13.20
N ASN A 403 -0.23 -0.81 -13.66
CA ASN A 403 0.34 -0.11 -14.79
C ASN A 403 1.70 0.50 -14.41
N VAL A 404 2.67 0.38 -15.31
CA VAL A 404 3.98 1.01 -15.19
C VAL A 404 3.89 2.40 -15.82
N GLU A 405 4.20 3.44 -15.05
CA GLU A 405 4.15 4.84 -15.50
C GLU A 405 5.55 5.47 -15.52
N LEU A 406 5.83 6.24 -16.57
CA LEU A 406 7.05 7.04 -16.68
C LEU A 406 6.75 8.48 -16.27
N LYS A 407 7.43 8.95 -15.22
CA LYS A 407 7.33 10.33 -14.74
C LYS A 407 8.59 11.10 -15.10
N LEU A 408 8.47 12.09 -15.97
CA LEU A 408 9.55 13.03 -16.26
C LEU A 408 9.67 14.04 -15.12
N LEU A 409 10.89 14.18 -14.59
CA LEU A 409 11.21 15.09 -13.49
C LEU A 409 11.91 16.34 -14.02
N GLU A 410 12.87 16.17 -14.93
CA GLU A 410 13.60 17.26 -15.59
C GLU A 410 13.87 16.86 -17.05
N GLN A 411 13.72 17.83 -17.97
CA GLN A 411 13.89 17.60 -19.41
C GLN A 411 14.48 18.84 -20.10
N PRO A 412 15.13 18.69 -21.29
CA PRO A 412 15.65 19.81 -22.05
C PRO A 412 14.57 20.80 -22.52
N SER A 413 14.88 22.10 -22.52
CA SER A 413 13.92 23.17 -22.85
C SER A 413 13.90 23.63 -24.31
N GLU A 414 14.98 23.42 -25.08
CA GLU A 414 15.13 23.97 -26.44
C GLU A 414 15.73 23.01 -27.48
N SER A 415 16.42 21.95 -27.03
CA SER A 415 16.99 20.90 -27.88
C SER A 415 16.59 19.56 -27.27
N GLY A 416 15.66 18.85 -27.92
CA GLY A 416 15.16 17.56 -27.45
C GLY A 416 13.83 17.65 -26.72
N VAL A 417 12.76 17.50 -27.49
CA VAL A 417 11.43 17.25 -26.94
C VAL A 417 11.38 15.81 -26.46
N VAL A 418 11.04 15.61 -25.19
CA VAL A 418 10.71 14.31 -24.62
C VAL A 418 9.19 14.21 -24.53
N LEU A 419 8.62 13.23 -25.23
CA LEU A 419 7.18 12.93 -25.15
C LEU A 419 7.01 11.64 -24.35
N ALA A 420 6.18 11.69 -23.30
CA ALA A 420 5.85 10.54 -22.47
C ALA A 420 4.45 9.96 -22.83
N ALA A 421 4.43 8.63 -22.89
CA ALA A 421 3.30 7.69 -22.79
C ALA A 421 2.16 7.67 -23.84
N ASP A 422 1.79 8.78 -24.49
CA ASP A 422 0.51 8.81 -25.26
C ASP A 422 0.67 9.00 -26.79
N ASP A 423 1.87 8.82 -27.35
CA ASP A 423 2.12 9.01 -28.79
C ASP A 423 1.66 7.80 -29.61
N LEU A 424 0.73 8.03 -30.55
CA LEU A 424 0.24 7.04 -31.53
C LEU A 424 1.36 6.42 -32.40
N ASN A 425 2.57 7.00 -32.39
CA ASN A 425 3.74 6.50 -33.11
C ASN A 425 4.78 5.79 -32.22
N ALA A 426 4.56 5.70 -30.91
CA ALA A 426 5.39 4.90 -30.02
C ALA A 426 5.32 3.42 -30.46
N GLN A 427 6.46 2.72 -30.60
CA GLN A 427 6.35 1.27 -30.76
C GLN A 427 5.79 0.70 -29.47
N GLN A 428 4.85 -0.23 -29.60
CA GLN A 428 4.66 -1.21 -28.54
C GLN A 428 6.01 -1.89 -28.30
N VAL A 429 6.46 -1.90 -27.04
CA VAL A 429 7.48 -2.84 -26.59
C VAL A 429 6.85 -4.22 -26.76
N VAL A 430 7.20 -4.93 -27.83
CA VAL A 430 6.79 -6.33 -28.02
C VAL A 430 7.86 -7.20 -27.38
N GLU A 431 7.85 -7.26 -26.06
CA GLU A 431 8.35 -8.44 -25.36
C GLU A 431 7.32 -9.57 -25.57
N PRO A 432 7.73 -10.81 -25.87
CA PRO A 432 6.81 -11.93 -25.86
C PRO A 432 6.45 -12.26 -24.40
N GLY A 433 5.37 -11.64 -23.91
CA GLY A 433 4.79 -11.89 -22.59
C GLY A 433 4.89 -10.69 -21.65
N ASP A 434 3.77 -9.98 -21.50
CA ASP A 434 3.40 -9.13 -20.36
C ASP A 434 4.09 -7.75 -20.20
N ALA A 435 3.24 -6.73 -20.07
CA ALA A 435 3.56 -5.30 -20.19
C ALA A 435 4.18 -4.68 -18.94
N TYR A 436 5.47 -4.90 -18.71
CA TYR A 436 6.18 -4.29 -17.57
C TYR A 436 7.41 -3.47 -17.98
N GLY A 437 7.16 -2.46 -18.80
CA GLY A 437 8.16 -1.49 -19.21
C GLY A 437 7.51 -0.20 -19.69
N VAL A 438 8.31 0.87 -19.76
CA VAL A 438 7.90 2.18 -20.26
C VAL A 438 8.68 2.56 -21.51
N SER A 439 8.11 3.46 -22.29
CA SER A 439 8.78 4.05 -23.44
C SER A 439 9.01 5.54 -23.26
N MET A 440 10.13 6.02 -23.80
CA MET A 440 10.48 7.43 -23.86
C MET A 440 10.90 7.80 -25.28
N THR A 441 10.33 8.85 -25.84
CA THR A 441 10.78 9.39 -27.13
C THR A 441 11.77 10.51 -26.90
N VAL A 442 12.93 10.43 -27.55
CA VAL A 442 14.02 11.41 -27.46
C VAL A 442 14.26 12.01 -28.84
N MET A 443 13.89 13.27 -29.02
CA MET A 443 14.04 14.00 -30.29
C MET A 443 15.40 14.67 -30.41
N ASN A 444 16.04 14.67 -31.61
CA ASN A 444 17.20 15.54 -31.89
C ASN A 444 16.85 16.54 -32.98
N VAL A 445 17.57 17.67 -32.92
CA VAL A 445 17.54 18.72 -33.93
C VAL A 445 18.73 18.54 -34.87
N GLU A 446 18.52 18.72 -36.17
CA GLU A 446 19.58 18.67 -37.17
C GLU A 446 20.66 19.70 -36.85
N GLN A 447 21.93 19.31 -37.04
CA GLN A 447 23.03 20.24 -36.90
C GLN A 447 23.07 21.16 -38.12
N PRO A 448 23.03 22.51 -37.95
CA PRO A 448 23.07 23.42 -39.09
C PRO A 448 24.37 23.23 -39.88
N GLU A 449 24.29 22.79 -41.14
CA GLU A 449 25.44 22.86 -42.03
C GLU A 449 25.71 24.33 -42.35
N LEU A 450 26.79 24.88 -41.79
CA LEU A 450 27.25 26.20 -42.15
C LEU A 450 27.52 26.21 -43.67
N PRO A 451 26.92 27.12 -44.45
CA PRO A 451 27.24 27.23 -45.86
C PRO A 451 28.74 27.51 -45.96
N LYS A 452 29.45 26.77 -46.81
CA LYS A 452 30.85 27.05 -47.13
C LYS A 452 30.93 28.44 -47.76
N THR A 453 31.10 29.49 -46.96
CA THR A 453 31.26 30.86 -47.44
C THR A 453 32.66 31.02 -47.99
N GLY A 454 32.78 30.76 -49.30
CA GLY A 454 34.06 30.81 -50.01
C GLY A 454 33.94 30.24 -51.41
N GLY A 455 32.94 30.68 -52.19
CA GLY A 455 32.92 30.38 -53.62
C GLY A 455 34.17 30.96 -54.32
N PRO A 456 34.57 30.45 -55.50
CA PRO A 456 35.77 30.89 -56.22
C PRO A 456 35.85 32.42 -56.45
N GLY A 457 34.72 33.13 -56.45
CA GLY A 457 34.66 34.58 -56.58
C GLY A 457 35.23 35.35 -55.38
N VAL A 458 35.19 34.81 -54.15
CA VAL A 458 35.72 35.50 -52.96
C VAL A 458 37.26 35.58 -53.01
N TYR A 459 37.91 34.55 -53.53
CA TYR A 459 39.37 34.57 -53.77
C TYR A 459 39.79 35.72 -54.70
N SER A 460 39.00 35.99 -55.73
CA SER A 460 39.29 37.09 -56.67
C SER A 460 39.24 38.47 -55.98
N LEU A 461 38.29 38.68 -55.06
CA LEU A 461 38.14 39.92 -54.31
C LEU A 461 39.26 40.12 -53.28
N VAL A 462 39.68 39.05 -52.59
CA VAL A 462 40.81 39.10 -51.64
C VAL A 462 42.13 39.40 -52.36
N VAL A 463 42.36 38.78 -53.52
CA VAL A 463 43.54 39.05 -54.35
C VAL A 463 43.52 40.48 -54.90
N MET A 464 42.37 40.98 -55.35
CA MET A 464 42.23 42.38 -55.78
C MET A 464 42.48 43.37 -54.64
N GLY A 465 41.94 43.09 -53.44
CA GLY A 465 42.17 43.90 -52.25
C GLY A 465 43.66 43.96 -51.87
N ALA A 466 44.36 42.83 -51.92
CA ALA A 466 45.81 42.79 -51.68
C ALA A 466 46.60 43.59 -52.72
N LEU A 467 46.20 43.53 -54.00
CA LEU A 467 46.83 44.31 -55.07
C LEU A 467 46.63 45.83 -54.89
N ILE A 468 45.46 46.26 -54.42
CA ILE A 468 45.17 47.68 -54.15
C ILE A 468 46.04 48.20 -53.00
N VAL A 469 46.25 47.41 -51.95
CA VAL A 469 47.12 47.78 -50.82
C VAL A 469 48.58 47.89 -51.25
N ILE A 470 49.06 46.98 -52.11
CA ILE A 470 50.44 47.03 -52.65
C ILE A 470 50.62 48.25 -53.56
N LEU A 471 49.65 48.57 -54.42
CA LEU A 471 49.68 49.75 -55.29
C LEU A 471 49.59 51.06 -54.50
N GLY A 472 48.77 51.09 -53.44
CA GLY A 472 48.66 52.25 -52.54
C GLY A 472 49.93 52.53 -51.73
N GLY A 473 50.62 51.49 -51.27
CA GLY A 473 51.92 51.63 -50.59
C GLY A 473 53.05 52.14 -51.49
N SER A 474 52.95 51.88 -52.80
CA SER A 474 53.95 52.32 -53.80
C SER A 474 53.85 53.83 -54.13
N ALA A 475 52.67 54.43 -53.96
CA ALA A 475 52.42 55.84 -54.24
C ALA A 475 52.77 56.79 -53.07
N ALA A 476 53.01 56.25 -51.87
CA ALA A 476 53.29 57.01 -50.65
C ALA A 476 54.80 57.18 -50.36
N HIS A 477 55.64 57.30 -51.40
CA HIS A 477 57.08 57.59 -51.24
C HIS A 477 57.32 59.12 -51.36
N PRO A 478 57.54 59.86 -50.26
CA PRO A 478 57.72 61.31 -50.33
C PRO A 478 59.09 61.68 -50.92
N SER A 479 59.07 62.35 -52.07
CA SER A 479 60.27 62.98 -52.64
C SER A 479 60.76 64.12 -51.73
N ARG A 480 61.90 63.92 -51.05
CA ARG A 480 62.60 64.97 -50.31
C ARG A 480 63.06 66.08 -51.27
N ARG A 481 62.40 67.24 -51.28
CA ARG A 481 62.95 68.48 -51.86
C ARG A 481 63.91 69.13 -50.86
N ARG A 482 65.17 69.30 -51.28
CA ARG A 482 66.18 70.12 -50.59
C ARG A 482 65.78 71.59 -50.68
N PHE A 483 65.73 72.29 -49.55
CA PHE A 483 65.73 73.76 -49.48
C PHE A 483 67.15 74.24 -49.15
N THR A 484 67.65 75.21 -49.92
CA THR A 484 68.93 75.92 -49.76
C THR A 484 68.79 77.15 -48.85
N ARG A 485 69.86 77.48 -48.12
CA ARG A 485 70.03 78.60 -47.17
C ARG A 485 69.84 80.00 -47.77
N VAL A 486 69.45 80.95 -46.91
CA VAL A 486 70.16 82.23 -46.72
C VAL A 486 70.49 82.36 -45.24
#